data_AF-W1J9M5-F1
#
_entry.id   AF-W1J9M5-F1
#
_cell.length_a   1.000
_cell.length_b   1.000
_cell.length_c   1.000
_cell.angle_alpha   90.00
_cell.angle_beta   90.00
_cell.angle_gamma   90.00
#
_symmetry.space_group_name_H-M   'P 1'
#
loop_
_entity.id
_entity.type
_entity.pdbx_description
1 polymer ?
#
loop_
_entity_poly.entity_id
_entity_poly.type
_entity_poly.pdbx_seq_one_letter_code
_entity_poly.pdbx_strand_id
1 'polypeptide(L)'
;MIFPFNIPVKESEKDPQLPEKISRELPVIIRHLLTEFADQNKAKKLLQAQRDSSEALTVKCGSDPLYRFCGYLVSGEDTAGMKMGNKNISPRAPRMYLYHAYLSFMEAYGFERPLTLTKFGESMPKIMQEHRKDYQKVRTKKGYSYHVELSEDAEEWLPSVPERRDD
;
A
#
# COMPACT_ATOMS: atom_id res chain seq x y z
N MET A 1 5.19 -12.26 11.96
CA MET A 1 5.62 -11.09 12.76
C MET A 1 6.84 -10.46 12.12
N ILE A 2 6.70 -9.23 11.60
CA ILE A 2 7.85 -8.41 11.19
C ILE A 2 8.40 -7.73 12.44
N PHE A 3 9.72 -7.82 12.67
CA PHE A 3 10.38 -7.14 13.77
C PHE A 3 10.84 -5.74 13.33
N PRO A 4 10.22 -4.66 13.85
CA PRO A 4 10.68 -3.31 13.56
C PRO A 4 11.95 -3.00 14.36
N PHE A 5 13.00 -2.52 13.69
CA PHE A 5 14.23 -2.03 14.32
C PHE A 5 14.19 -0.50 14.46
N ASN A 6 13.10 0.02 15.02
CA ASN A 6 12.85 1.46 15.16
C ASN A 6 13.20 2.02 16.55
N ILE A 7 13.64 1.16 17.48
CA ILE A 7 14.05 1.56 18.82
C ILE A 7 15.58 1.60 18.87
N PRO A 8 16.20 2.79 18.93
CA PRO A 8 17.64 2.90 19.08
C PRO A 8 18.07 2.44 20.48
N VAL A 9 19.12 1.63 20.55
CA VAL A 9 19.72 1.19 21.81
C VAL A 9 20.50 2.36 22.43
N LYS A 10 20.27 2.63 23.72
CA LYS A 10 21.01 3.68 24.46
C LYS A 10 22.49 3.32 24.53
N GLU A 11 23.38 4.33 24.51
CA GLU A 11 24.83 4.09 24.57
C GLU A 11 25.25 3.21 25.77
N SER A 12 24.64 3.41 26.93
CA SER A 12 24.92 2.62 28.14
C SER A 12 24.52 1.14 28.06
N GLU A 13 23.63 0.79 27.13
CA GLU A 13 23.10 -0.57 26.92
C GLU A 13 23.76 -1.26 25.72
N LYS A 14 24.62 -0.56 24.98
CA LYS A 14 25.33 -1.15 23.84
C LYS A 14 26.41 -2.08 24.34
N ASP A 15 26.37 -3.31 23.86
CA ASP A 15 27.42 -4.29 24.07
C ASP A 15 28.59 -4.03 23.09
N PRO A 16 29.77 -3.60 23.56
CA PRO A 16 30.90 -3.31 22.68
C PRO A 16 31.47 -4.57 22.01
N GLN A 17 31.15 -5.76 22.51
CA GLN A 17 31.59 -7.05 21.96
C GLN A 17 30.50 -7.75 21.14
N LEU A 18 29.40 -7.05 20.82
CA LEU A 18 28.29 -7.60 20.06
C LEU A 18 28.73 -8.22 18.71
N PRO A 19 29.62 -7.59 17.91
CA PRO A 19 30.05 -8.18 16.64
C PRO A 19 30.76 -9.53 16.81
N GLU A 20 31.64 -9.66 17.79
CA GLU A 20 32.36 -10.92 18.05
C GLU A 20 31.41 -12.00 18.56
N LYS A 21 30.47 -11.64 19.44
CA LYS A 21 29.46 -12.57 19.95
C LYS A 21 28.56 -13.09 18.83
N ILE A 22 28.05 -12.21 17.97
CA ILE A 22 27.27 -12.62 16.80
C ILE A 22 28.09 -13.53 15.88
N SER A 23 29.35 -13.17 15.62
CA SER A 23 30.23 -13.95 14.72
C SER A 23 30.47 -15.38 15.23
N ARG A 24 30.60 -15.57 16.54
CA ARG A 24 30.74 -16.91 17.16
C ARG A 24 29.50 -17.77 17.00
N GLU A 25 28.30 -17.16 16.97
CA GLU A 25 27.03 -17.87 16.82
C GLU A 25 26.66 -18.15 15.35
N LEU A 26 27.24 -17.43 14.38
CA LEU A 26 26.93 -17.61 12.96
C LEU A 26 26.97 -19.07 12.49
N PRO A 27 28.01 -19.88 12.80
CA PRO A 27 28.04 -21.28 12.36
C PRO A 27 26.88 -22.11 12.94
N VAL A 28 26.49 -21.84 14.19
CA VAL A 28 25.39 -22.53 14.87
C VAL A 28 24.05 -22.16 14.23
N ILE A 29 23.83 -20.86 13.97
CA ILE A 29 22.64 -20.34 13.29
C ILE A 29 22.52 -20.97 11.88
N ILE A 30 23.60 -20.97 11.10
CA ILE A 30 23.61 -21.53 9.75
C ILE A 30 23.25 -23.02 9.79
N ARG A 31 23.87 -23.81 10.68
CA ARG A 31 23.57 -25.24 10.81
C ARG A 31 22.11 -25.49 11.20
N HIS A 32 21.58 -24.68 12.11
CA HIS A 32 20.18 -24.76 12.52
C HIS A 32 19.25 -24.47 11.33
N LEU A 33 19.50 -23.39 10.58
CA LEU A 33 18.72 -23.06 9.38
C LEU A 33 18.76 -24.17 8.32
N LEU A 34 19.94 -24.74 8.05
CA LEU A 34 20.09 -25.85 7.10
C LEU A 34 19.34 -27.11 7.53
N THR A 35 19.25 -27.35 8.84
CA THR A 35 18.54 -28.51 9.40
C THR A 35 17.02 -28.27 9.38
N GLU A 36 16.57 -27.10 9.83
CA GLU A 36 15.14 -26.71 9.86
C GLU A 36 14.51 -26.60 8.47
N PHE A 37 15.30 -26.19 7.49
CA PHE A 37 14.90 -25.96 6.10
C PHE A 37 15.63 -26.89 5.12
N ALA A 38 15.84 -28.15 5.52
CA ALA A 38 16.36 -29.18 4.62
C ALA A 38 15.49 -29.34 3.35
N ASP A 39 14.16 -29.15 3.47
CA ASP A 39 13.26 -28.95 2.33
C ASP A 39 13.16 -27.46 1.99
N GLN A 40 13.73 -27.08 0.84
CA GLN A 40 13.68 -25.71 0.33
C GLN A 40 12.24 -25.21 0.10
N ASN A 41 11.28 -26.11 -0.18
CA ASN A 41 9.89 -25.72 -0.37
C ASN A 41 9.23 -25.25 0.92
N LYS A 42 9.64 -25.78 2.08
CA LYS A 42 9.16 -25.32 3.40
C LYS A 42 9.58 -23.87 3.63
N ALA A 43 10.86 -23.54 3.42
CA ALA A 43 11.36 -22.16 3.55
C ALA A 43 10.64 -21.21 2.59
N LYS A 44 10.52 -21.60 1.32
CA LYS A 44 9.84 -20.81 0.29
C LYS A 44 8.38 -20.50 0.66
N LYS A 45 7.63 -21.50 1.13
CA LYS A 45 6.24 -21.33 1.56
C LYS A 45 6.13 -20.36 2.73
N LEU A 46 7.00 -20.45 3.73
CA LEU A 46 7.00 -19.55 4.88
C LEU A 46 7.35 -18.10 4.50
N LEU A 47 8.32 -17.92 3.60
CA LEU A 47 8.66 -16.60 3.07
C LEU A 47 7.51 -15.99 2.27
N GLN A 48 6.81 -16.78 1.46
CA GLN A 48 5.61 -16.34 0.74
C GLN A 48 4.49 -15.95 1.71
N ALA A 49 4.24 -16.78 2.73
CA ALA A 49 3.25 -16.48 3.76
C ALA A 49 3.58 -15.18 4.52
N GLN A 50 4.84 -14.95 4.86
CA GLN A 50 5.27 -13.71 5.52
C GLN A 50 5.18 -12.50 4.59
N ARG A 51 5.55 -12.64 3.31
CA ARG A 51 5.42 -11.56 2.30
C ARG A 51 3.96 -11.15 2.08
N ASP A 52 3.05 -12.11 2.13
CA ASP A 52 1.62 -11.94 1.87
C ASP A 52 0.81 -11.72 3.19
N SER A 53 1.52 -11.49 4.30
CA SER A 53 0.94 -11.21 5.62
C SER A 53 0.38 -9.79 5.75
N SER A 54 -0.55 -9.60 6.68
CA SER A 54 -1.09 -8.27 7.04
C SER A 54 -0.02 -7.33 7.60
N GLU A 55 0.99 -7.88 8.27
CA GLU A 55 2.12 -7.13 8.80
C GLU A 55 2.97 -6.55 7.65
N ALA A 56 3.23 -7.35 6.62
CA ALA A 56 3.93 -6.88 5.42
C ALA A 56 3.13 -5.80 4.68
N LEU A 57 1.81 -5.93 4.62
CA LEU A 57 0.94 -4.89 4.07
C LEU A 57 1.04 -3.59 4.87
N THR A 58 1.07 -3.67 6.21
CA THR A 58 1.22 -2.51 7.09
C THR A 58 2.54 -1.77 6.83
N VAL A 59 3.66 -2.51 6.70
CA VAL A 59 4.96 -1.92 6.37
C VAL A 59 4.94 -1.24 5.00
N LYS A 60 4.35 -1.89 3.98
CA LYS A 60 4.20 -1.31 2.64
C LYS A 60 3.39 -0.03 2.66
N CYS A 61 2.27 0.01 3.40
CA CYS A 61 1.45 1.21 3.56
C CYS A 61 2.20 2.35 4.26
N GLY A 62 3.12 2.04 5.18
CA GLY A 62 3.97 3.04 5.83
C GLY A 62 5.05 3.61 4.90
N SER A 63 5.53 2.83 3.92
CA SER A 63 6.64 3.22 3.04
C SER A 63 6.25 3.71 1.65
N ASP A 64 5.10 3.25 1.11
CA ASP A 64 4.67 3.50 -0.26
C ASP A 64 3.33 4.26 -0.28
N PRO A 65 3.29 5.51 -0.78
CA PRO A 65 2.08 6.32 -0.85
C PRO A 65 0.95 5.66 -1.66
N LEU A 66 1.25 4.86 -2.68
CA LEU A 66 0.21 4.19 -3.47
C LEU A 66 -0.46 3.07 -2.67
N TYR A 67 0.30 2.28 -1.91
CA TYR A 67 -0.28 1.29 -0.99
C TYR A 67 -1.16 1.97 0.06
N ARG A 68 -0.67 3.08 0.64
CA ARG A 68 -1.46 3.86 1.59
C ARG A 68 -2.76 4.35 0.97
N PHE A 69 -2.70 4.92 -0.24
CA PHE A 69 -3.88 5.36 -0.99
C PHE A 69 -4.88 4.23 -1.25
N CYS A 70 -4.42 3.05 -1.71
CA CYS A 70 -5.29 1.88 -1.92
C CYS A 70 -5.93 1.36 -0.62
N GLY A 71 -5.34 1.69 0.53
CA GLY A 71 -5.95 1.51 1.85
C GLY A 71 -7.32 2.19 1.98
N TYR A 72 -7.50 3.37 1.38
CA TYR A 72 -8.74 4.17 1.40
C TYR A 72 -9.76 3.76 0.33
N LEU A 73 -9.50 2.73 -0.48
CA LEU A 73 -10.46 2.26 -1.48
C LEU A 73 -11.29 1.12 -0.91
N VAL A 74 -12.58 1.05 -1.21
CA VAL A 74 -13.45 -0.10 -0.89
C VAL A 74 -14.01 -0.68 -2.17
N SER A 75 -14.24 -1.99 -2.21
CA SER A 75 -14.91 -2.62 -3.35
C SER A 75 -16.38 -2.27 -3.30
N GLY A 76 -16.88 -1.60 -4.33
CA GLY A 76 -18.30 -1.24 -4.42
C GLY A 76 -19.15 -2.43 -4.87
N GLU A 77 -20.37 -2.52 -4.36
CA GLU A 77 -21.34 -3.56 -4.76
C GLU A 77 -22.05 -3.21 -6.08
N ASP A 78 -22.12 -1.91 -6.41
CA ASP A 78 -22.87 -1.40 -7.56
C ASP A 78 -21.99 -1.08 -8.78
N THR A 79 -22.61 -1.21 -9.96
CA THR A 79 -22.02 -0.92 -11.28
C THR A 79 -21.58 0.54 -11.50
N ALA A 80 -21.79 1.42 -10.50
CA ALA A 80 -21.54 2.86 -10.55
C ALA A 80 -20.23 3.30 -9.87
N GLY A 81 -19.23 2.42 -9.76
CA GLY A 81 -17.94 2.78 -9.17
C GLY A 81 -17.13 3.80 -10.00
N MET A 82 -16.00 4.23 -9.43
CA MET A 82 -15.19 5.34 -9.95
C MET A 82 -14.62 5.12 -11.36
N LYS A 83 -14.41 6.21 -12.10
CA LYS A 83 -13.73 6.19 -13.42
C LYS A 83 -12.23 6.42 -13.22
N MET A 84 -11.40 6.08 -14.22
CA MET A 84 -9.95 6.32 -14.10
C MET A 84 -9.61 7.82 -14.03
N GLY A 85 -10.14 8.62 -14.97
CA GLY A 85 -9.77 10.04 -15.11
C GLY A 85 -8.37 10.26 -15.69
N ASN A 86 -8.01 11.52 -15.94
CA ASN A 86 -6.68 11.93 -16.40
C ASN A 86 -6.45 13.42 -16.10
N LYS A 87 -5.19 13.89 -16.17
CA LYS A 87 -4.84 15.28 -15.80
C LYS A 87 -5.51 16.37 -16.67
N ASN A 88 -6.03 16.02 -17.85
CA ASN A 88 -6.63 17.00 -18.77
C ASN A 88 -8.11 17.28 -18.43
N ILE A 89 -8.73 16.54 -17.51
CA ILE A 89 -10.11 16.77 -17.09
C ILE A 89 -10.12 17.85 -16.00
N SER A 90 -10.78 18.98 -16.30
CA SER A 90 -10.93 20.12 -15.40
C SER A 90 -12.42 20.52 -15.29
N PRO A 91 -12.91 20.90 -14.10
CA PRO A 91 -12.21 20.90 -12.80
C PRO A 91 -11.93 19.48 -12.28
N ARG A 92 -10.96 19.36 -11.36
CA ARG A 92 -10.60 18.08 -10.75
C ARG A 92 -11.78 17.58 -9.89
N ALA A 93 -12.33 16.41 -10.22
CA ALA A 93 -13.37 15.74 -9.43
C ALA A 93 -12.85 14.44 -8.75
N PRO A 94 -12.18 14.52 -7.58
CA PRO A 94 -11.57 13.35 -6.93
C PRO A 94 -12.58 12.28 -6.51
N ARG A 95 -13.81 12.65 -6.12
CA ARG A 95 -14.86 11.68 -5.76
C ARG A 95 -15.41 10.87 -6.95
N MET A 96 -15.15 11.29 -8.19
CA MET A 96 -15.59 10.56 -9.39
C MET A 96 -14.46 9.84 -10.13
N TYR A 97 -13.22 10.32 -9.98
CA TYR A 97 -12.08 9.85 -10.77
C TYR A 97 -10.95 9.35 -9.87
N LEU A 98 -10.59 8.08 -9.99
CA LEU A 98 -9.55 7.42 -9.18
C LEU A 98 -8.21 8.13 -9.24
N TYR A 99 -7.77 8.50 -10.45
CA TYR A 99 -6.49 9.17 -10.60
C TYR A 99 -6.54 10.61 -10.03
N HIS A 100 -7.70 11.26 -10.01
CA HIS A 100 -7.85 12.56 -9.37
C HIS A 100 -7.83 12.43 -7.85
N ALA A 101 -8.46 11.40 -7.29
CA ALA A 101 -8.38 11.07 -5.87
C ALA A 101 -6.92 10.83 -5.47
N TYR A 102 -6.20 10.00 -6.22
CA TYR A 102 -4.77 9.74 -6.00
C TYR A 102 -3.93 11.03 -6.03
N LEU A 103 -4.13 11.90 -7.02
CA LEU A 103 -3.41 13.17 -7.07
C LEU A 103 -3.74 14.09 -5.88
N SER A 104 -4.99 14.10 -5.42
CA SER A 104 -5.40 14.91 -4.27
C SER A 104 -4.82 14.35 -2.97
N PHE A 105 -4.77 13.01 -2.83
CA PHE A 105 -4.09 12.34 -1.73
C PHE A 105 -2.58 12.68 -1.69
N MET A 106 -1.91 12.61 -2.85
CA MET A 106 -0.49 12.96 -2.94
C MET A 106 -0.23 14.41 -2.53
N GLU A 107 -1.09 15.33 -2.96
CA GLU A 107 -1.02 16.76 -2.63
C GLU A 107 -1.29 17.03 -1.15
N ALA A 108 -2.32 16.43 -0.56
CA ALA A 108 -2.70 16.62 0.83
C ALA A 108 -1.62 16.15 1.83
N TYR A 109 -0.97 15.03 1.54
CA TYR A 109 0.12 14.49 2.38
C TYR A 109 1.52 14.97 1.97
N GLY A 110 1.63 15.90 1.01
CA GLY A 110 2.92 16.52 0.64
C GLY A 110 3.87 15.63 -0.18
N PHE A 111 3.35 14.63 -0.89
CA PHE A 111 4.16 13.79 -1.76
C PHE A 111 4.35 14.43 -3.15
N GLU A 112 5.60 14.80 -3.48
CA GLU A 112 5.91 15.61 -4.67
C GLU A 112 5.89 14.86 -6.01
N ARG A 113 6.02 13.53 -6.00
CA ARG A 113 6.25 12.72 -7.22
C ARG A 113 5.13 11.70 -7.44
N PRO A 114 3.94 12.13 -7.88
CA PRO A 114 2.87 11.20 -8.24
C PRO A 114 3.29 10.33 -9.41
N LEU A 115 2.86 9.07 -9.39
CA LEU A 115 3.00 8.18 -10.52
C LEU A 115 2.28 8.74 -11.75
N THR A 116 2.78 8.38 -12.93
CA THR A 116 2.08 8.65 -14.18
C THR A 116 0.80 7.82 -14.23
N LEU A 117 -0.20 8.29 -15.00
CA LEU A 117 -1.49 7.61 -15.14
C LEU A 117 -1.33 6.13 -15.54
N THR A 118 -0.40 5.85 -16.47
CA THR A 118 -0.10 4.48 -16.93
C THR A 118 0.43 3.62 -15.80
N LYS A 119 1.47 4.08 -15.08
CA LYS A 119 2.08 3.33 -13.97
C LYS A 119 1.09 3.13 -12.81
N PHE A 120 0.26 4.14 -12.53
CA PHE A 120 -0.82 4.05 -11.56
C PHE A 120 -1.78 2.92 -11.95
N GLY A 121 -2.33 2.96 -13.17
CA GLY A 121 -3.28 1.94 -13.65
C GLY A 121 -2.70 0.53 -13.70
N GLU A 122 -1.42 0.37 -14.05
CA GLU A 122 -0.72 -0.92 -14.04
C GLU A 122 -0.49 -1.49 -12.64
N SER A 123 -0.28 -0.62 -11.64
CA SER A 123 0.03 -1.04 -10.27
C SER A 123 -1.21 -1.42 -9.47
N MET A 124 -2.36 -0.82 -9.79
CA MET A 124 -3.63 -0.99 -9.06
C MET A 124 -4.07 -2.45 -8.87
N PRO A 125 -4.14 -3.33 -9.89
CA PRO A 125 -4.66 -4.69 -9.71
C PRO A 125 -3.88 -5.50 -8.68
N LYS A 126 -2.55 -5.41 -8.71
CA LYS A 126 -1.67 -6.13 -7.79
C LYS A 126 -1.85 -5.63 -6.36
N ILE A 127 -1.86 -4.31 -6.17
CA ILE A 127 -1.95 -3.70 -4.84
C ILE A 127 -3.33 -3.99 -4.23
N MET A 128 -4.41 -3.85 -5.00
CA MET A 128 -5.77 -4.18 -4.54
C MET A 128 -5.89 -5.66 -4.12
N GLN A 129 -5.27 -6.57 -4.86
CA GLN A 129 -5.20 -7.99 -4.47
C GLN A 129 -4.45 -8.19 -3.15
N GLU A 130 -3.33 -7.48 -2.92
CA GLU A 130 -2.60 -7.55 -1.65
C GLU A 130 -3.41 -6.97 -0.47
N HIS A 131 -4.26 -5.96 -0.73
CA HIS A 131 -5.26 -5.48 0.23
C HIS A 131 -6.46 -6.41 0.41
N ARG A 132 -6.54 -7.51 -0.36
CA ARG A 132 -7.69 -8.45 -0.40
C ARG A 132 -9.00 -7.77 -0.78
N LYS A 133 -8.92 -6.76 -1.65
CA LYS A 133 -10.06 -6.01 -2.17
C LYS A 133 -10.26 -6.36 -3.63
N ASP A 134 -11.52 -6.56 -4.02
CA ASP A 134 -11.85 -6.83 -5.41
C ASP A 134 -11.67 -5.55 -6.25
N TYR A 135 -11.08 -5.72 -7.44
CA TYR A 135 -10.79 -4.63 -8.37
C TYR A 135 -11.24 -5.04 -9.77
N GLN A 136 -12.54 -4.87 -10.01
CA GLN A 136 -13.16 -5.16 -11.30
C GLN A 136 -13.19 -3.91 -12.17
N LYS A 137 -12.94 -4.09 -13.47
CA LYS A 137 -13.10 -3.04 -14.50
C LYS A 137 -14.22 -3.41 -15.45
N VAL A 138 -15.14 -2.49 -15.69
CA VAL A 138 -16.27 -2.65 -16.61
C VAL A 138 -16.15 -1.65 -17.74
N ARG A 139 -16.30 -2.14 -18.98
CA ARG A 139 -16.32 -1.29 -20.17
C ARG A 139 -17.62 -0.50 -20.21
N THR A 140 -17.52 0.82 -20.38
CA THR A 140 -18.68 1.71 -20.54
C THR A 140 -18.60 2.44 -21.88
N LYS A 141 -19.71 3.07 -22.29
CA LYS A 141 -19.77 3.90 -23.52
C LYS A 141 -18.71 5.01 -23.55
N LYS A 142 -18.24 5.46 -22.38
CA LYS A 142 -17.31 6.59 -22.22
C LYS A 142 -15.92 6.18 -21.71
N GLY A 143 -15.61 4.89 -21.62
CA GLY A 143 -14.33 4.43 -21.07
C GLY A 143 -14.43 3.15 -20.27
N TYR A 144 -13.84 3.16 -19.08
CA TYR A 144 -13.92 2.09 -18.09
C TYR A 144 -14.37 2.68 -16.75
N SER A 145 -15.25 1.97 -16.05
CA SER A 145 -15.52 2.16 -14.62
C SER A 145 -14.85 1.04 -13.83
N TYR A 146 -14.51 1.33 -12.60
CA TYR A 146 -13.89 0.40 -11.67
C TYR A 146 -14.81 0.27 -10.47
N HIS A 147 -15.10 -0.95 -10.03
CA HIS A 147 -15.98 -1.22 -8.88
C HIS A 147 -15.28 -0.93 -7.56
N VAL A 148 -14.81 0.31 -7.43
CA VAL A 148 -14.16 0.82 -6.25
C VAL A 148 -14.69 2.20 -5.94
N GLU A 149 -14.76 2.50 -4.65
CA GLU A 149 -15.18 3.77 -4.09
C GLU A 149 -14.19 4.20 -3.00
N LEU A 150 -14.28 5.46 -2.59
CA LEU A 150 -13.48 5.98 -1.48
C LEU A 150 -14.18 5.64 -0.16
N SER A 151 -13.44 5.16 0.82
CA SER A 151 -13.94 4.93 2.18
C SER A 151 -14.22 6.25 2.89
N GLU A 152 -14.98 6.20 3.98
CA GLU A 152 -15.24 7.37 4.83
C GLU A 152 -13.93 8.03 5.32
N ASP A 153 -12.92 7.23 5.64
CA ASP A 153 -11.59 7.71 6.05
C ASP A 153 -10.91 8.60 4.98
N ALA A 154 -11.32 8.53 3.72
CA ALA A 154 -10.75 9.37 2.66
C ALA A 154 -11.10 10.85 2.84
N GLU A 155 -12.18 11.16 3.57
CA GLU A 155 -12.62 12.54 3.83
C GLU A 155 -11.58 13.36 4.62
N GLU A 156 -10.61 12.71 5.29
CA GLU A 156 -9.48 13.37 5.96
C GLU A 156 -8.65 14.25 5.00
N TRP A 157 -8.49 13.81 3.75
CA TRP A 157 -7.61 14.44 2.76
C TRP A 157 -8.34 14.87 1.48
N LEU A 158 -9.60 14.49 1.31
CA LEU A 158 -10.39 14.93 0.17
C LEU A 158 -10.64 16.44 0.25
N PRO A 159 -10.58 17.17 -0.88
CA PRO A 159 -10.99 18.56 -0.91
C PRO A 159 -12.43 18.71 -0.44
N SER A 160 -12.68 19.70 0.44
CA SER A 160 -14.02 20.03 0.92
C SER A 160 -14.93 20.34 -0.27
N VAL A 161 -16.16 19.82 -0.23
CA VAL A 161 -17.19 20.29 -1.15
C VAL A 161 -17.54 21.71 -0.70
N PRO A 162 -17.57 22.70 -1.61
CA PRO A 162 -18.04 24.04 -1.22
C PRO A 162 -19.44 23.90 -0.62
N GLU A 163 -19.62 24.33 0.63
CA GLU A 163 -20.96 24.47 1.21
C GLU A 163 -21.75 25.38 0.28
N ARG A 164 -22.87 24.89 -0.26
CA ARG A 164 -23.82 25.79 -0.93
C ARG A 164 -24.26 26.77 0.14
N ARG A 165 -23.87 28.03 -0.02
CA ARG A 165 -24.59 29.13 0.63
C ARG A 165 -25.97 29.13 -0.02
N ASP A 166 -26.95 28.60 0.71
CA ASP A 166 -28.34 28.83 0.40
C ASP A 166 -28.59 30.33 0.69
N ASP A 167 -28.37 31.17 -0.32
CA ASP A 167 -28.76 32.58 -0.34
C ASP A 167 -30.24 32.71 -0.75
#